data_AF-E4Y694-F1
#
_entry.id   AF-E4Y694-F1
#
_cell.length_a   1.000
_cell.length_b   1.000
_cell.length_c   1.000
_cell.angle_alpha   90.00
_cell.angle_beta   90.00
_cell.angle_gamma   90.00
#
_symmetry.space_group_name_H-M   'P 1'
#
loop_
_entity.id
_entity.type
_entity.pdbx_description
1 polymer ?
#
loop_
_entity_poly.entity_id
_entity_poly.type
_entity_poly.pdbx_seq_one_letter_code
_entity_poly.pdbx_strand_id
1 'polypeptide(L)'
;MAAIKMKERSLAGSTGIELARALVVDESWNQLNKLTQLMEMIMYLQHEPVFSKYCFYGCWCLPYGAEAMGKTAGDPVDEIDATCRAKQLCYKCAQLDYGANCKATVGYRFKGYTLNGERRLRCLDTENTCERALCECDRRLAEKLSYLEDTSSFDYHSKYGDFNYAETCVPKCQNCQKWDECCGEYPERYPFFSDYGNKGCCGRKTYYKSVLQCCKNDILQPKGTCQYGYGK
;
A
#
# COMPACT_ATOMS: atom_id res chain seq x y z
N MET A 1 -12.88 -13.42 34.05
CA MET A 1 -11.74 -12.55 34.42
C MET A 1 -10.47 -13.20 33.91
N ALA A 2 -9.99 -12.79 32.73
CA ALA A 2 -8.75 -13.32 32.15
C ALA A 2 -7.61 -12.36 32.52
N ALA A 3 -6.62 -12.86 33.27
CA ALA A 3 -5.46 -12.09 33.68
C ALA A 3 -4.51 -11.88 32.49
N ILE A 4 -4.20 -10.63 32.18
CA ILE A 4 -3.18 -10.23 31.21
C ILE A 4 -1.81 -10.58 31.82
N LYS A 5 -1.12 -11.59 31.27
CA LYS A 5 0.28 -11.88 31.62
C LYS A 5 1.17 -10.84 30.93
N MET A 6 1.58 -9.79 31.64
CA MET A 6 2.61 -8.87 31.18
C MET A 6 3.97 -9.57 31.19
N LYS A 7 4.67 -9.53 30.04
CA LYS A 7 6.02 -10.05 29.88
C LYS A 7 7.00 -9.02 30.45
N GLU A 8 7.70 -9.34 31.53
CA GLU A 8 8.70 -8.46 32.14
C GLU A 8 9.79 -8.11 31.12
N ARG A 9 9.84 -6.83 30.71
CA ARG A 9 10.99 -6.22 30.05
C ARG A 9 11.65 -5.29 31.05
N SER A 10 12.97 -5.37 31.16
CA SER A 10 13.75 -4.45 32.01
C SER A 10 13.59 -3.02 31.49
N LEU A 11 13.10 -2.12 32.35
CA LEU A 11 12.68 -0.75 32.06
C LEU A 11 13.41 0.26 32.95
N ALA A 12 14.72 0.07 33.15
CA ALA A 12 15.53 1.03 33.89
C ALA A 12 15.75 2.30 33.03
N GLY A 13 15.07 3.40 33.36
CA GLY A 13 15.37 4.76 32.85
C GLY A 13 14.30 5.47 32.01
N SER A 14 13.10 4.89 31.81
CA SER A 14 12.06 5.51 30.97
C SER A 14 11.19 6.53 31.73
N THR A 15 10.84 7.64 31.06
CA THR A 15 9.91 8.66 31.58
C THR A 15 8.47 8.14 31.73
N GLY A 16 7.64 8.79 32.57
CA GLY A 16 6.24 8.39 32.75
C GLY A 16 5.41 8.37 31.45
N ILE A 17 5.76 9.22 30.47
CA ILE A 17 5.13 9.25 29.14
C ILE A 17 5.57 8.06 28.29
N GLU A 18 6.85 7.67 28.36
CA GLU A 18 7.35 6.48 27.66
C GLU A 18 6.75 5.20 28.23
N LEU A 19 6.57 5.12 29.56
CA LEU A 19 5.86 4.03 30.22
C LEU A 19 4.39 3.99 29.80
N ALA A 20 3.69 5.12 29.81
CA ALA A 20 2.30 5.19 29.37
C ALA A 20 2.14 4.77 27.89
N ARG A 21 3.06 5.19 27.00
CA ARG A 21 3.08 4.73 25.61
C ARG A 21 3.35 3.23 25.52
N ALA A 22 4.34 2.70 26.22
CA ALA A 22 4.66 1.26 26.20
C ALA A 22 3.50 0.38 26.70
N LEU A 23 2.66 0.92 27.60
CA LEU A 23 1.47 0.22 28.12
C LEU A 23 0.26 0.24 27.16
N VAL A 24 0.19 1.22 26.25
CA VAL A 24 -0.96 1.41 25.32
C VAL A 24 -0.64 0.99 23.89
N VAL A 25 0.63 1.01 23.49
CA VAL A 25 1.07 0.62 22.14
C VAL A 25 1.04 -0.91 22.00
N ASP A 26 -0.11 -1.40 21.56
CA ASP A 26 -0.34 -2.78 21.16
C ASP A 26 -0.66 -2.86 19.65
N GLU A 27 -1.03 -4.05 19.17
CA GLU A 27 -1.39 -4.26 17.77
C GLU A 27 -2.63 -3.46 17.36
N SER A 28 -3.63 -3.36 18.24
CA SER A 28 -4.86 -2.61 18.00
C SER A 28 -4.61 -1.12 17.89
N TRP A 29 -3.76 -0.56 18.76
CA TRP A 29 -3.36 0.84 18.69
C TRP A 29 -2.61 1.15 17.38
N ASN A 30 -1.71 0.27 16.94
CA ASN A 30 -1.00 0.45 15.68
C ASN A 30 -1.94 0.40 14.47
N GLN A 31 -2.92 -0.50 14.46
CA GLN A 31 -3.96 -0.55 13.42
C GLN A 31 -4.79 0.73 13.41
N LEU A 32 -5.22 1.21 14.58
CA LEU A 32 -5.99 2.44 14.71
C LEU A 32 -5.19 3.65 14.23
N ASN A 33 -3.97 3.84 14.73
CA ASN A 33 -3.10 4.93 14.32
C ASN A 33 -2.87 4.91 12.82
N LYS A 34 -2.64 3.72 12.24
CA LYS A 34 -2.46 3.57 10.80
C LYS A 34 -3.69 3.99 10.00
N LEU A 35 -4.87 3.54 10.43
CA LEU A 35 -6.13 3.93 9.82
C LEU A 35 -6.34 5.45 9.91
N THR A 36 -6.09 6.06 11.07
CA THR A 36 -6.20 7.51 11.26
C THR A 36 -5.30 8.26 10.28
N GLN A 37 -4.05 7.85 10.11
CA GLN A 37 -3.14 8.47 9.13
C GLN A 37 -3.66 8.37 7.69
N LEU A 38 -4.25 7.23 7.33
CA LEU A 38 -4.85 7.04 6.00
C LEU A 38 -6.08 7.93 5.81
N MET A 39 -6.97 7.98 6.81
CA MET A 39 -8.16 8.84 6.81
C MET A 39 -7.78 10.32 6.66
N GLU A 40 -6.81 10.78 7.45
CA GLU A 40 -6.33 12.15 7.41
C GLU A 40 -5.81 12.54 6.02
N MET A 41 -5.01 11.68 5.38
CA MET A 41 -4.50 11.95 4.03
C MET A 41 -5.62 12.06 3.00
N ILE A 42 -6.56 11.11 3.00
CA ILE A 42 -7.67 11.06 2.04
C ILE A 42 -8.58 12.27 2.24
N MET A 43 -9.09 12.48 3.46
CA MET A 43 -10.00 13.57 3.78
C MET A 43 -9.34 14.94 3.56
N TYR A 44 -8.03 15.06 3.77
CA TYR A 44 -7.31 16.31 3.49
C TYR A 44 -7.32 16.69 2.01
N LEU A 45 -7.31 15.73 1.08
CA LEU A 45 -7.31 16.03 -0.36
C LEU A 45 -8.71 16.11 -0.98
N GLN A 46 -9.69 15.46 -0.37
CA GLN A 46 -11.07 15.41 -0.85
C GLN A 46 -11.84 16.72 -0.66
N HIS A 47 -12.71 17.04 -1.62
CA HIS A 47 -13.62 18.18 -1.52
C HIS A 47 -14.78 17.87 -0.56
N GLU A 48 -15.26 16.63 -0.51
CA GLU A 48 -16.15 16.10 0.52
C GLU A 48 -15.38 15.11 1.41
N PRO A 49 -14.98 15.50 2.64
CA PRO A 49 -14.09 14.71 3.49
C PRO A 49 -14.84 13.52 4.15
N VAL A 50 -15.35 12.61 3.34
CA VAL A 50 -16.11 11.43 3.75
C VAL A 50 -15.30 10.18 3.43
N PHE A 51 -14.50 9.72 4.39
CA PHE A 51 -13.70 8.51 4.23
C PHE A 51 -14.54 7.23 4.15
N SER A 52 -15.70 7.20 4.81
CA SER A 52 -16.53 6.00 4.96
C SER A 52 -17.00 5.40 3.64
N LYS A 53 -17.06 6.18 2.55
CA LYS A 53 -17.42 5.68 1.21
C LYS A 53 -16.42 4.68 0.64
N TYR A 54 -15.19 4.65 1.15
CA TYR A 54 -14.15 3.70 0.76
C TYR A 54 -14.02 2.50 1.70
N CYS A 55 -14.79 2.45 2.79
CA CYS A 55 -14.90 1.26 3.62
C CYS A 55 -15.88 0.28 2.95
N PHE A 56 -15.63 -1.03 3.02
CA PHE A 56 -16.51 -2.05 2.44
C PHE A 56 -16.74 -1.91 0.93
N TYR A 57 -15.83 -1.23 0.23
CA TYR A 57 -15.97 -0.87 -1.18
C TYR A 57 -15.17 -1.85 -2.06
N GLY A 58 -15.85 -2.46 -3.02
CA GLY A 58 -15.24 -3.38 -3.97
C GLY A 58 -14.44 -4.50 -3.31
N CYS A 59 -13.39 -4.94 -4.00
CA CYS A 59 -12.58 -6.08 -3.61
C CYS A 59 -11.32 -5.74 -2.82
N TRP A 60 -10.87 -4.48 -2.88
CA TRP A 60 -9.58 -4.02 -2.39
C TRP A 60 -9.67 -2.81 -1.45
N CYS A 61 -10.70 -1.99 -1.54
CA CYS A 61 -10.90 -0.86 -0.62
C CYS A 61 -11.56 -1.33 0.69
N LEU A 62 -10.74 -1.80 1.63
CA LEU A 62 -11.14 -2.15 3.01
C LEU A 62 -12.43 -3.00 3.04
N PRO A 63 -12.50 -4.15 2.36
CA PRO A 63 -13.75 -4.90 2.15
C PRO A 63 -14.41 -5.39 3.46
N TYR A 64 -13.64 -5.48 4.54
CA TYR A 64 -14.11 -5.82 5.88
C TYR A 64 -14.03 -4.63 6.86
N GLY A 65 -13.96 -3.41 6.32
CA GLY A 65 -13.79 -2.18 7.08
C GLY A 65 -12.39 -2.02 7.67
N ALA A 66 -12.32 -1.13 8.66
CA ALA A 66 -11.11 -0.72 9.38
C ALA A 66 -10.38 -1.87 10.10
N GLU A 67 -11.10 -2.92 10.50
CA GLU A 67 -10.59 -3.96 11.41
C GLU A 67 -9.74 -5.04 10.68
N ALA A 68 -9.79 -5.08 9.34
CA ALA A 68 -9.10 -6.11 8.56
C ALA A 68 -8.49 -5.58 7.25
N MET A 69 -7.55 -4.65 7.39
CA MET A 69 -6.88 -3.90 6.30
C MET A 69 -6.04 -4.71 5.28
N GLY A 70 -6.17 -6.03 5.20
CA GLY A 70 -5.34 -6.89 4.33
C GLY A 70 -6.02 -8.08 3.67
N LYS A 71 -7.30 -8.36 3.97
CA LYS A 71 -8.03 -9.44 3.31
C LYS A 71 -8.61 -8.93 2.00
N THR A 72 -7.92 -9.15 0.89
CA THR A 72 -8.28 -8.68 -0.44
C THR A 72 -8.05 -9.79 -1.47
N ALA A 73 -8.88 -9.86 -2.50
CA ALA A 73 -8.84 -10.93 -3.49
C ALA A 73 -9.57 -10.50 -4.78
N GLY A 74 -9.37 -11.23 -5.87
CA GLY A 74 -10.05 -10.98 -7.14
C GLY A 74 -9.53 -9.77 -7.92
N ASP A 75 -10.23 -9.44 -8.99
CA ASP A 75 -9.96 -8.25 -9.79
C ASP A 75 -10.63 -7.02 -9.16
N PRO A 76 -10.08 -5.82 -9.36
CA PRO A 76 -10.78 -4.60 -8.99
C PRO A 76 -12.04 -4.42 -9.84
N VAL A 77 -13.11 -3.93 -9.22
CA VAL A 77 -14.42 -3.74 -9.88
C VAL A 77 -14.53 -2.41 -10.63
N ASP A 78 -13.71 -1.43 -10.25
CA ASP A 78 -13.63 -0.11 -10.88
C ASP A 78 -12.26 0.55 -10.63
N GLU A 79 -12.13 1.83 -10.98
CA GLU A 79 -10.85 2.55 -10.84
C GLU A 79 -10.52 2.94 -9.39
N ILE A 80 -11.53 3.17 -8.54
CA ILE A 80 -11.34 3.39 -7.10
C ILE A 80 -10.75 2.13 -6.47
N ASP A 81 -11.36 0.98 -6.76
CA ASP A 81 -10.93 -0.31 -6.24
C ASP A 81 -9.54 -0.70 -6.79
N ALA A 82 -9.26 -0.39 -8.06
CA ALA A 82 -7.93 -0.56 -8.66
C ALA A 82 -6.86 0.30 -7.94
N THR A 83 -7.23 1.47 -7.45
CA THR A 83 -6.32 2.33 -6.67
C THR A 83 -6.02 1.71 -5.30
N CYS A 84 -7.03 1.18 -4.62
CA CYS A 84 -6.84 0.45 -3.36
C CYS A 84 -5.98 -0.81 -3.56
N ARG A 85 -6.18 -1.52 -4.67
CA ARG A 85 -5.31 -2.64 -5.07
C ARG A 85 -3.87 -2.19 -5.22
N ALA A 86 -3.61 -1.10 -5.95
CA ALA A 86 -2.26 -0.58 -6.16
C ALA A 86 -1.56 -0.25 -4.83
N LYS A 87 -2.28 0.34 -3.87
CA LYS A 87 -1.77 0.59 -2.51
C LYS A 87 -1.41 -0.70 -1.76
N GLN A 88 -2.26 -1.72 -1.79
CA GLN A 88 -1.97 -3.00 -1.13
C GLN A 88 -0.76 -3.72 -1.76
N LEU A 89 -0.62 -3.63 -3.09
CA LEU A 89 0.56 -4.11 -3.82
C LEU A 89 1.82 -3.32 -3.44
N CYS A 90 1.72 -2.00 -3.31
CA CYS A 90 2.82 -1.14 -2.86
C CYS A 90 3.30 -1.50 -1.43
N TYR A 91 2.36 -1.76 -0.51
CA TYR A 91 2.68 -2.29 0.83
C TYR A 91 3.39 -3.64 0.77
N LYS A 92 2.95 -4.52 -0.14
CA LYS A 92 3.60 -5.82 -0.29
C LYS A 92 5.05 -5.67 -0.74
N CYS A 93 5.34 -4.72 -1.62
CA CYS A 93 6.72 -4.38 -1.94
C CYS A 93 7.48 -3.77 -0.78
N ALA A 94 6.86 -2.94 0.05
CA ALA A 94 7.53 -2.38 1.22
C ALA A 94 7.99 -3.48 2.17
N GLN A 95 7.17 -4.51 2.35
CA GLN A 95 7.56 -5.69 3.12
C GLN A 95 8.70 -6.51 2.46
N LEU A 96 8.72 -6.62 1.12
CA LEU A 96 9.79 -7.33 0.42
C LEU A 96 11.12 -6.57 0.45
N ASP A 97 11.08 -5.25 0.26
CA ASP A 97 12.27 -4.39 0.19
C ASP A 97 12.88 -4.14 1.58
N TYR A 98 12.06 -3.95 2.62
CA TYR A 98 12.51 -3.57 3.97
C TYR A 98 12.34 -4.69 5.01
N GLY A 99 11.95 -5.89 4.58
CA GLY A 99 11.85 -7.08 5.40
C GLY A 99 10.55 -7.22 6.21
N ALA A 100 10.44 -8.34 6.93
CA ALA A 100 9.20 -8.78 7.58
C ALA A 100 8.64 -7.82 8.65
N ASN A 101 9.50 -6.97 9.23
CA ASN A 101 9.10 -5.96 10.22
C ASN A 101 8.44 -4.74 9.59
N CYS A 102 8.57 -4.55 8.26
CA CYS A 102 7.85 -3.51 7.53
C CYS A 102 6.39 -3.93 7.30
N LYS A 103 5.62 -3.90 8.39
CA LYS A 103 4.20 -4.22 8.41
C LYS A 103 3.39 -3.02 7.94
N ALA A 104 2.24 -3.27 7.32
CA ALA A 104 1.29 -2.23 6.90
C ALA A 104 0.88 -1.26 8.05
N THR A 105 0.99 -1.69 9.30
CA THR A 105 0.67 -0.91 10.51
C THR A 105 1.79 -0.03 11.02
N VAL A 106 2.98 -0.08 10.43
CA VAL A 106 4.07 0.83 10.79
C VAL A 106 3.62 2.26 10.50
N GLY A 107 3.70 3.11 11.51
CA GLY A 107 3.39 4.52 11.43
C GLY A 107 4.51 5.32 10.77
N TYR A 108 4.15 6.45 10.18
CA TYR A 108 5.08 7.36 9.51
C TYR A 108 4.73 8.83 9.80
N ARG A 109 5.49 9.77 9.27
CA ARG A 109 5.24 11.21 9.36
C ARG A 109 4.92 11.80 8.00
N PHE A 110 3.89 12.64 7.94
CA PHE A 110 3.50 13.37 6.75
C PHE A 110 3.03 14.79 7.10
N LYS A 111 2.88 15.63 6.08
CA LYS A 111 2.33 16.98 6.20
C LYS A 111 1.51 17.35 4.97
N GLY A 112 0.34 17.94 5.19
CA GLY A 112 -0.44 18.64 4.17
C GLY A 112 0.07 20.06 3.94
N TYR A 113 0.04 20.52 2.69
CA TYR A 113 0.37 21.89 2.31
C TYR A 113 -0.42 22.31 1.07
N THR A 114 -0.53 23.62 0.85
CA THR A 114 -1.19 24.17 -0.33
C THR A 114 -0.15 24.78 -1.26
N LEU A 115 -0.25 24.51 -2.57
CA LEU A 115 0.56 25.14 -3.61
C LEU A 115 -0.38 25.63 -4.72
N ASN A 116 -0.35 26.94 -5.01
CA ASN A 116 -1.23 27.55 -6.01
C ASN A 116 -2.73 27.26 -5.82
N GLY A 117 -3.19 27.19 -4.56
CA GLY A 117 -4.57 26.86 -4.22
C GLY A 117 -4.89 25.36 -4.20
N GLU A 118 -3.98 24.49 -4.65
CA GLU A 118 -4.16 23.04 -4.65
C GLU A 118 -3.59 22.41 -3.37
N ARG A 119 -4.39 21.59 -2.68
CA ARG A 119 -3.95 20.80 -1.51
C ARG A 119 -3.06 19.66 -1.96
N ARG A 120 -1.94 19.46 -1.26
CA ARG A 120 -0.93 18.43 -1.54
C ARG A 120 -0.41 17.81 -0.25
N LEU A 121 0.17 16.63 -0.36
CA LEU A 121 0.75 15.89 0.76
C LEU A 121 2.25 15.67 0.56
N ARG A 122 3.01 15.62 1.65
CA ARG A 122 4.43 15.27 1.65
C ARG A 122 4.74 14.31 2.79
N CYS A 123 5.45 13.23 2.48
CA CYS A 123 6.01 12.32 3.47
C CYS A 123 7.31 12.89 4.06
N LEU A 124 7.59 12.68 5.35
CA LEU A 124 8.69 13.35 6.08
C LEU A 124 9.81 12.43 6.61
N ASP A 125 9.60 11.12 6.63
CA ASP A 125 10.65 10.13 6.97
C ASP A 125 11.80 10.07 5.97
N THR A 126 12.95 9.52 6.36
CA THR A 126 14.10 9.48 5.45
C THR A 126 13.79 8.58 4.25
N GLU A 127 14.30 8.93 3.07
CA GLU A 127 14.21 8.06 1.89
C GLU A 127 14.84 6.68 2.15
N ASN A 128 14.39 5.67 1.40
CA ASN A 128 14.85 4.29 1.55
C ASN A 128 14.60 3.71 2.96
N THR A 129 13.46 4.06 3.57
CA THR A 129 12.97 3.48 4.83
C THR A 129 11.58 2.88 4.63
N CYS A 130 11.21 1.94 5.51
CA CYS A 130 9.86 1.35 5.52
C CYS A 130 8.78 2.42 5.71
N GLU A 131 8.99 3.32 6.67
CA GLU A 131 8.08 4.41 7.04
C GLU A 131 7.82 5.32 5.83
N ARG A 132 8.89 5.73 5.13
CA ARG A 132 8.77 6.50 3.89
C ARG A 132 8.00 5.72 2.83
N ALA A 133 8.33 4.46 2.58
CA ALA A 133 7.70 3.66 1.55
C ALA A 133 6.19 3.51 1.78
N LEU A 134 5.79 3.18 3.01
CA LEU A 134 4.37 3.07 3.39
C LEU A 134 3.65 4.42 3.28
N CYS A 135 4.29 5.51 3.69
CA CYS A 135 3.72 6.85 3.54
C CYS A 135 3.48 7.20 2.07
N GLU A 136 4.44 6.91 1.19
CA GLU A 136 4.31 7.16 -0.23
C GLU A 136 3.18 6.33 -0.86
N CYS A 137 3.03 5.06 -0.46
CA CYS A 137 1.89 4.23 -0.88
C CYS A 137 0.53 4.87 -0.51
N ASP A 138 0.42 5.41 0.71
CA ASP A 138 -0.83 6.02 1.20
C ASP A 138 -1.08 7.41 0.61
N ARG A 139 -0.04 8.22 0.47
CA ARG A 139 -0.11 9.51 -0.24
C ARG A 139 -0.66 9.32 -1.65
N ARG A 140 -0.13 8.30 -2.35
CA ARG A 140 -0.54 7.99 -3.73
C ARG A 140 -1.98 7.51 -3.84
N LEU A 141 -2.47 6.76 -2.84
CA LEU A 141 -3.88 6.40 -2.74
C LEU A 141 -4.73 7.66 -2.58
N ALA A 142 -4.41 8.51 -1.60
CA ALA A 142 -5.17 9.72 -1.31
C ALA A 142 -5.24 10.67 -2.52
N GLU A 143 -4.12 10.88 -3.21
CA GLU A 143 -4.08 11.70 -4.43
C GLU A 143 -4.93 11.12 -5.56
N LYS A 144 -4.92 9.80 -5.77
CA LYS A 144 -5.77 9.22 -6.81
C LYS A 144 -7.25 9.29 -6.45
N LEU A 145 -7.60 9.00 -5.20
CA LEU A 145 -8.97 9.06 -4.74
C LEU A 145 -9.55 10.47 -4.82
N SER A 146 -8.75 11.54 -4.65
CA SER A 146 -9.24 12.90 -4.87
C SER A 146 -9.64 13.20 -6.32
N TYR A 147 -9.02 12.54 -7.31
CA TYR A 147 -9.43 12.68 -8.72
C TYR A 147 -10.63 11.80 -9.09
N LEU A 148 -10.87 10.75 -8.31
CA LEU A 148 -11.94 9.77 -8.53
C LEU A 148 -13.16 10.02 -7.63
N GLU A 149 -13.14 11.11 -6.87
CA GLU A 149 -14.08 11.37 -5.79
C GLU A 149 -15.55 11.26 -6.21
N ASP A 150 -15.86 11.80 -7.38
CA ASP A 150 -17.23 11.86 -7.94
C ASP A 150 -17.62 10.61 -8.74
N THR A 151 -16.71 9.63 -8.86
CA THR A 151 -16.94 8.38 -9.61
C THR A 151 -17.36 7.22 -8.73
N SER A 152 -17.41 7.42 -7.41
CA SER A 152 -17.77 6.35 -6.47
C SER A 152 -19.21 5.88 -6.68
N SER A 153 -19.38 4.62 -7.09
CA SER A 153 -20.69 3.97 -7.14
C SER A 153 -21.02 3.27 -5.82
N PHE A 154 -22.23 3.51 -5.32
CA PHE A 154 -22.78 2.82 -4.16
C PHE A 154 -23.04 1.33 -4.43
N ASP A 155 -23.22 0.94 -5.70
CA ASP A 155 -23.46 -0.44 -6.13
C ASP A 155 -22.30 -1.37 -5.77
N TYR A 156 -21.10 -0.83 -5.57
CA TYR A 156 -19.90 -1.57 -5.16
C TYR A 156 -19.68 -1.61 -3.64
N HIS A 157 -20.62 -1.11 -2.84
CA HIS A 157 -20.48 -1.04 -1.38
C HIS A 157 -21.21 -2.19 -0.67
N SER A 158 -20.47 -3.11 -0.03
CA SER A 158 -21.02 -4.36 0.52
C SER A 158 -22.02 -4.18 1.67
N LYS A 159 -21.96 -3.05 2.39
CA LYS A 159 -22.83 -2.78 3.55
C LYS A 159 -24.08 -1.96 3.22
N TYR A 160 -24.00 -1.15 2.17
CA TYR A 160 -25.01 -0.15 1.91
C TYR A 160 -25.64 -0.31 0.52
N GLY A 161 -24.90 -0.79 -0.47
CA GLY A 161 -25.42 -1.23 -1.77
C GLY A 161 -25.53 -2.75 -1.88
N ASP A 162 -25.59 -3.23 -3.12
CA ASP A 162 -25.89 -4.64 -3.47
C ASP A 162 -24.65 -5.51 -3.73
N PHE A 163 -23.45 -5.00 -3.41
CA PHE A 163 -22.20 -5.69 -3.71
C PHE A 163 -21.99 -6.94 -2.86
N ASN A 164 -21.88 -8.11 -3.50
CA ASN A 164 -21.51 -9.34 -2.82
C ASN A 164 -20.01 -9.65 -2.99
N TYR A 165 -19.22 -9.29 -1.98
CA TYR A 165 -17.78 -9.55 -1.96
C TYR A 165 -17.44 -11.04 -2.14
N ALA A 166 -18.16 -11.94 -1.46
CA ALA A 166 -17.82 -13.37 -1.44
C ALA A 166 -18.00 -14.03 -2.82
N GLU A 167 -18.98 -13.56 -3.59
CA GLU A 167 -19.26 -14.05 -4.95
C GLU A 167 -18.39 -13.36 -6.00
N THR A 168 -18.09 -12.08 -5.82
CA THR A 168 -17.40 -11.27 -6.85
C THR A 168 -15.87 -11.35 -6.71
N CYS A 169 -15.35 -11.23 -5.50
CA CYS A 169 -13.93 -11.06 -5.21
C CYS A 169 -13.20 -12.40 -5.04
N VAL A 170 -13.39 -13.30 -5.99
CA VAL A 170 -12.80 -14.64 -5.95
C VAL A 170 -11.36 -14.65 -6.49
N PRO A 171 -10.40 -15.30 -5.81
CA PRO A 171 -9.06 -15.46 -6.34
C PRO A 171 -9.09 -16.18 -7.70
N LYS A 172 -8.44 -15.62 -8.71
CA LYS A 172 -8.32 -16.26 -10.03
C LYS A 172 -7.45 -17.52 -10.05
N CYS A 173 -6.68 -17.75 -8.99
CA CYS A 173 -5.84 -18.93 -8.86
C CYS A 173 -5.89 -19.48 -7.42
N GLN A 174 -5.91 -20.80 -7.30
CA GLN A 174 -5.83 -21.50 -6.02
C GLN A 174 -4.37 -21.68 -5.55
N ASN A 175 -3.45 -21.88 -6.50
CA ASN A 175 -2.00 -22.03 -6.26
C ASN A 175 -1.22 -20.96 -7.00
N CYS A 176 -1.52 -19.69 -6.73
CA CYS A 176 -0.82 -18.57 -7.34
C CYS A 176 0.68 -18.63 -7.01
N GLN A 177 1.51 -18.39 -8.01
CA GLN A 177 2.94 -18.16 -7.80
C GLN A 177 3.13 -17.00 -6.82
N LYS A 178 4.00 -17.19 -5.83
CA LYS A 178 4.26 -16.15 -4.84
C LYS A 178 5.10 -15.06 -5.47
N TRP A 179 4.75 -13.81 -5.19
CA TRP A 179 5.62 -12.69 -5.57
C TRP A 179 6.88 -12.69 -4.69
N ASP A 180 8.00 -12.49 -5.34
CA ASP A 180 9.35 -12.56 -4.79
C ASP A 180 10.21 -11.36 -5.19
N GLU A 181 9.80 -10.60 -6.21
CA GLU A 181 10.46 -9.36 -6.65
C GLU A 181 9.46 -8.21 -6.79
N CYS A 182 9.97 -6.98 -6.89
CA CYS A 182 9.21 -5.76 -7.07
C CYS A 182 9.71 -4.94 -8.25
N CYS A 183 8.78 -4.25 -8.91
CA CYS A 183 9.07 -3.43 -10.08
C CYS A 183 8.48 -2.02 -9.95
N GLY A 184 9.15 -1.03 -10.51
CA GLY A 184 8.82 0.39 -10.33
C GLY A 184 9.49 1.01 -9.11
N GLU A 185 9.19 2.28 -8.88
CA GLU A 185 9.72 3.08 -7.76
C GLU A 185 8.56 3.56 -6.90
N TYR A 186 8.79 3.77 -5.61
CA TYR A 186 7.75 4.35 -4.75
C TYR A 186 7.31 5.72 -5.28
N PRO A 187 6.00 6.00 -5.36
CA PRO A 187 4.89 5.19 -4.86
C PRO A 187 4.26 4.18 -5.83
N GLU A 188 4.76 4.06 -7.06
CA GLU A 188 4.21 3.20 -8.13
C GLU A 188 4.97 1.86 -8.26
N ARG A 189 5.30 1.27 -7.12
CA ARG A 189 6.01 -0.01 -7.01
C ARG A 189 5.04 -1.15 -6.79
N TYR A 190 5.19 -2.25 -7.52
CA TYR A 190 4.30 -3.41 -7.45
C TYR A 190 5.06 -4.73 -7.48
N PRO A 191 4.55 -5.77 -6.80
CA PRO A 191 5.22 -7.05 -6.71
C PRO A 191 4.92 -7.90 -7.95
N PHE A 192 5.86 -8.76 -8.31
CA PHE A 192 5.69 -9.75 -9.36
C PHE A 192 6.41 -11.05 -8.98
N PHE A 193 6.03 -12.14 -9.64
CA PHE A 193 6.78 -13.39 -9.57
C PHE A 193 7.87 -13.37 -10.62
N SER A 194 9.13 -13.47 -10.20
CA SER A 194 10.35 -13.44 -11.00
C SER A 194 10.44 -14.59 -11.99
N ASP A 195 9.60 -15.62 -11.84
CA ASP A 195 9.71 -16.85 -12.62
C ASP A 195 11.11 -17.47 -12.49
N TYR A 196 11.55 -17.65 -11.25
CA TYR A 196 12.87 -18.16 -10.90
C TYR A 196 14.01 -17.33 -11.57
N GLY A 197 13.80 -16.02 -11.66
CA GLY A 197 14.71 -15.09 -12.30
C GLY A 197 14.57 -14.93 -13.82
N ASN A 198 13.64 -15.61 -14.49
CA ASN A 198 13.39 -15.46 -15.94
C ASN A 198 12.71 -14.14 -16.31
N LYS A 199 12.00 -13.52 -15.36
CA LYS A 199 11.47 -12.17 -15.47
C LYS A 199 12.39 -11.17 -14.77
N GLY A 200 12.42 -9.95 -15.28
CA GLY A 200 13.08 -8.81 -14.65
C GLY A 200 12.22 -7.58 -14.70
N CYS A 201 12.66 -6.52 -14.02
CA CYS A 201 12.05 -5.19 -14.06
C CYS A 201 12.91 -4.22 -14.88
N CYS A 202 12.26 -3.35 -15.65
CA CYS A 202 12.87 -2.24 -16.35
C CYS A 202 12.00 -0.99 -16.17
N GLY A 203 12.46 -0.04 -15.36
CA GLY A 203 11.65 1.09 -14.91
C GLY A 203 10.38 0.61 -14.20
N ARG A 204 9.22 0.78 -14.85
CA ARG A 204 7.91 0.34 -14.32
C ARG A 204 7.33 -0.90 -15.03
N LYS A 205 8.11 -1.55 -15.91
CA LYS A 205 7.65 -2.68 -16.71
C LYS A 205 8.42 -3.95 -16.39
N THR A 206 7.70 -5.02 -16.09
CA THR A 206 8.29 -6.36 -16.04
C THR A 206 8.46 -6.92 -17.45
N TYR A 207 9.51 -7.73 -17.68
CA TYR A 207 9.80 -8.34 -18.97
C TYR A 207 10.41 -9.73 -18.79
N TYR A 208 10.29 -10.60 -19.81
CA TYR A 208 11.03 -11.86 -19.85
C TYR A 208 12.44 -11.65 -20.41
N LYS A 209 13.46 -12.04 -19.64
CA LYS A 209 14.88 -11.93 -19.98
C LYS A 209 15.31 -12.87 -21.13
N SER A 210 14.41 -13.74 -21.58
CA SER A 210 14.63 -14.60 -22.76
C SER A 210 14.54 -13.81 -24.07
N VAL A 211 13.67 -12.80 -24.13
CA VAL A 211 13.35 -12.05 -25.36
C VAL A 211 13.72 -10.58 -25.29
N LEU A 212 13.74 -9.99 -24.09
CA LEU A 212 14.01 -8.57 -23.87
C LEU A 212 15.18 -8.38 -22.91
N GLN A 213 15.73 -7.17 -22.89
CA GLN A 213 16.71 -6.70 -21.92
C GLN A 213 16.45 -5.24 -21.56
N CYS A 214 16.88 -4.83 -20.36
CA CYS A 214 16.78 -3.44 -19.91
C CYS A 214 18.06 -2.68 -20.21
N CYS A 215 17.98 -1.68 -21.07
CA CYS A 215 19.09 -0.78 -21.37
C CYS A 215 19.09 0.44 -20.43
N LYS A 216 20.13 1.29 -20.56
CA LYS A 216 20.20 2.58 -19.88
C LYS A 216 18.91 3.40 -20.05
N ASN A 217 18.55 4.15 -19.00
CA ASN A 217 17.32 4.95 -18.90
C ASN A 217 16.02 4.13 -18.97
N ASP A 218 16.07 2.88 -18.49
CA ASP A 218 14.91 1.99 -18.39
C ASP A 218 14.20 1.72 -19.74
N ILE A 219 15.01 1.65 -20.80
CA ILE A 219 14.53 1.36 -22.15
C ILE A 219 14.55 -0.15 -22.35
N LEU A 220 13.37 -0.74 -22.55
CA LEU A 220 13.25 -2.14 -22.96
C LEU A 220 13.56 -2.30 -24.44
N GLN A 221 14.44 -3.25 -24.74
CA GLN A 221 14.85 -3.58 -26.10
C GLN A 221 14.87 -5.10 -26.29
N PRO A 222 14.78 -5.59 -27.54
CA PRO A 222 15.12 -6.98 -27.84
C PRO A 222 16.47 -7.38 -27.26
N LYS A 223 16.59 -8.62 -26.81
CA LYS A 223 17.83 -9.12 -26.23
C LYS A 223 18.99 -8.99 -27.23
N GLY A 224 20.11 -8.43 -26.77
CA GLY A 224 21.30 -8.18 -27.60
C GLY A 224 21.33 -6.87 -28.39
N THR A 225 20.31 -6.01 -28.32
CA THR A 225 20.24 -4.76 -29.13
C THR A 225 20.49 -3.45 -28.36
N CYS A 226 20.84 -3.51 -27.07
CA CYS A 226 21.37 -2.34 -26.38
C CYS A 226 22.66 -1.93 -27.10
N GLN A 227 22.84 -0.64 -27.37
CA GLN A 227 24.10 -0.13 -27.92
C GLN A 227 25.25 -0.58 -27.01
N TYR A 228 26.36 -1.04 -27.60
CA TYR A 228 27.52 -1.59 -26.89
C TYR A 228 27.91 -0.70 -25.69
N GLY A 229 27.90 -1.28 -24.48
CA GLY A 229 28.26 -0.59 -23.23
C GLY A 229 27.11 0.00 -22.39
N TYR A 230 25.84 -0.26 -22.75
CA TYR A 230 24.66 0.33 -22.08
C TYR A 230 23.64 -0.68 -21.52
N GLY A 231 24.06 -1.91 -21.22
CA GLY A 231 23.25 -2.86 -20.44
C GLY A 231 23.32 -2.53 -18.95
N LYS A 232 22.16 -2.53 -18.27
CA LYS A 232 22.11 -2.53 -16.79
C LYS A 232 22.34 -3.95 -16.26
#